data_AF-A0A972DZ50-F1
#
_entry.id   AF-A0A972DZ50-F1
#
_cell.length_a   1.000
_cell.length_b   1.000
_cell.length_c   1.000
_cell.angle_alpha   90.00
_cell.angle_beta   90.00
_cell.angle_gamma   90.00
#
_symmetry.space_group_name_H-M   'P 1'
#
loop_
_entity.id
_entity.type
_entity.pdbx_description
1 polymer ?
#
loop_
_entity_poly.entity_id
_entity_poly.type
_entity_poly.pdbx_seq_one_letter_code
_entity_poly.pdbx_strand_id
1 'polypeptide(L)'
;MTRKSALVLLLSLATTAFSTSAPTEPNETPELEFQMSNETTRWTIEAVVNDTSVYYDDPGSIRPRYAAQLILPRHSWFNSTWVLELAMNSPLAQKLSPAQKEFLAQGFGTRVDKSAANIPNYYSIYLYAVSEEDAKIMARAAMDGLTTLARKNLATGLRGWEKWKQDFERSRRELVEKQEQLKKVEPQYDNLKMRLHPGLGDDNAEQLARELIFQMNKEGNTLDIELAGIRAKLQIIDDYRRRSDLDKNVSDRLEAMRIDQLIELSSLEARRKAIERILAAEQEFCRLYGEKKELRETIPRHVENIRDGEERLKGEPEILKQKREAHATPRIYNDTVILYPIADSEVKN
;
A
#
# COMPACT_ATOMS: atom_id res chain seq x y z
N MET A 1 25.86 36.53 27.30
CA MET A 1 24.85 35.48 27.51
C MET A 1 24.06 35.31 26.23
N THR A 2 24.37 34.27 25.46
CA THR A 2 23.89 34.06 24.09
C THR A 2 22.79 32.99 24.04
N ARG A 3 21.81 33.21 23.16
CA ARG A 3 20.56 32.44 22.93
C ARG A 3 20.73 30.97 22.49
N LYS A 4 21.83 30.29 22.82
CA LYS A 4 22.11 28.90 22.40
C LYS A 4 21.97 27.84 23.50
N SER A 5 21.63 28.21 24.73
CA SER A 5 21.53 27.25 25.86
C SER A 5 20.10 26.88 26.25
N ALA A 6 19.06 27.38 25.57
CA ALA A 6 17.66 27.10 25.90
C ALA A 6 17.07 25.92 25.09
N LEU A 7 17.73 25.44 24.04
CA LEU A 7 17.17 24.41 23.15
C LEU A 7 17.55 22.96 23.52
N VAL A 8 18.48 22.77 24.46
CA VAL A 8 18.96 21.42 24.86
C VAL A 8 18.24 20.89 26.10
N LEU A 9 17.51 21.74 26.83
CA LEU A 9 16.82 21.36 28.08
C LEU A 9 15.31 21.06 27.93
N LEU A 10 14.75 21.19 26.72
CA LEU A 10 13.36 20.78 26.41
C LEU A 10 13.28 19.43 25.67
N LEU A 11 14.42 18.84 25.32
CA LEU A 11 14.52 17.53 24.66
C LEU A 11 14.90 16.38 25.62
N SER A 12 15.16 16.67 26.89
CA SER A 12 15.59 15.68 27.90
C SER A 12 14.55 15.37 28.99
N LEU A 13 13.31 15.83 28.85
CA LEU A 13 12.23 15.61 29.83
C LEU A 13 10.99 14.86 29.27
N ALA A 14 11.08 14.29 28.06
CA ALA A 14 9.98 13.53 27.44
C ALA A 14 10.31 12.06 27.14
N THR A 15 11.43 11.54 27.64
CA THR A 15 11.88 10.15 27.36
C THR A 15 11.80 9.20 28.56
N THR A 16 11.21 9.61 29.69
CA THR A 16 11.06 8.76 30.87
C THR A 16 9.70 8.90 31.53
N ALA A 17 8.63 8.47 30.85
CA ALA A 17 7.37 8.01 31.49
C ALA A 17 6.35 7.52 30.45
N PHE A 18 6.70 6.54 29.62
CA PHE A 18 5.70 5.68 28.98
C PHE A 18 6.16 4.21 29.04
N SER A 19 6.51 3.78 30.26
CA SER A 19 6.17 2.42 30.68
C SER A 19 4.74 2.46 31.20
N THR A 20 3.79 2.88 30.35
CA THR A 20 2.41 2.45 30.55
C THR A 20 2.44 0.98 30.19
N SER A 21 2.46 0.15 31.23
CA SER A 21 1.85 -1.16 31.18
C SER A 21 0.74 -1.13 30.15
N ALA A 22 0.94 -1.81 29.02
CA ALA A 22 -0.18 -2.22 28.22
C ALA A 22 -1.14 -2.84 29.23
N PRO A 23 -2.41 -2.39 29.34
CA PRO A 23 -3.36 -3.12 30.14
C PRO A 23 -3.31 -4.52 29.58
N THR A 24 -2.78 -5.45 30.38
CA THR A 24 -2.87 -6.87 30.12
C THR A 24 -4.36 -7.10 30.03
N GLU A 25 -4.88 -7.15 28.79
CA GLU A 25 -6.28 -7.52 28.57
C GLU A 25 -6.48 -8.81 29.38
N PRO A 26 -7.49 -8.85 30.25
CA PRO A 26 -7.71 -10.02 31.09
C PRO A 26 -7.80 -11.21 30.15
N ASN A 27 -6.88 -12.16 30.34
CA ASN A 27 -6.85 -13.42 29.60
C ASN A 27 -7.92 -14.35 30.20
N GLU A 28 -9.11 -13.80 30.43
CA GLU A 28 -10.31 -14.53 30.80
C GLU A 28 -10.91 -15.01 29.50
N THR A 29 -10.49 -16.18 29.03
CA THR A 29 -11.39 -17.01 28.22
C THR A 29 -12.62 -17.23 29.09
N PRO A 30 -13.79 -16.67 28.74
CA PRO A 30 -15.00 -16.90 29.53
C PRO A 30 -15.23 -18.40 29.60
N GLU A 31 -15.39 -18.93 30.81
CA GLU A 31 -15.70 -20.34 30.99
C GLU A 31 -17.11 -20.56 30.45
N LEU A 32 -17.22 -21.30 29.34
CA LEU A 32 -18.51 -21.56 28.71
C LEU A 32 -19.36 -22.44 29.63
N GLU A 33 -20.56 -21.96 29.96
CA GLU A 33 -21.57 -22.77 30.63
C GLU A 33 -22.30 -23.63 29.60
N PHE A 34 -22.62 -24.87 29.96
CA PHE A 34 -23.33 -25.81 29.07
C PHE A 34 -24.65 -26.20 29.70
N GLN A 35 -25.75 -25.95 28.99
CA GLN A 35 -27.09 -26.30 29.43
C GLN A 35 -27.70 -27.33 28.48
N MET A 36 -28.20 -28.44 29.04
CA MET A 36 -28.94 -29.42 28.24
C MET A 36 -30.38 -28.94 28.03
N SER A 37 -30.86 -29.02 26.78
CA SER A 37 -32.24 -28.75 26.45
C SER A 37 -33.10 -30.00 26.62
N ASN A 38 -34.34 -29.83 27.08
CA ASN A 38 -35.35 -30.88 27.05
C ASN A 38 -36.06 -30.97 25.69
N GLU A 39 -35.83 -29.99 24.82
CA GLU A 39 -36.34 -29.96 23.46
C GLU A 39 -35.36 -30.64 22.51
N THR A 40 -35.88 -31.27 21.45
CA THR A 40 -35.05 -31.86 20.39
C THR A 40 -34.94 -30.91 19.20
N THR A 41 -33.84 -31.03 18.45
CA THR A 41 -33.65 -30.32 17.18
C THR A 41 -33.42 -31.29 16.03
N ARG A 42 -33.52 -30.82 14.78
CA ARG A 42 -33.29 -31.64 13.59
C ARG A 42 -31.88 -31.42 13.03
N TRP A 43 -31.29 -32.47 12.48
CA TRP A 43 -30.07 -32.35 11.68
C TRP A 43 -30.46 -31.88 10.27
N THR A 44 -30.25 -30.59 10.03
CA THR A 44 -30.60 -29.92 8.78
C THR A 44 -29.39 -29.16 8.26
N ILE A 45 -29.12 -29.25 6.97
CA ILE A 45 -28.05 -28.46 6.33
C ILE A 45 -28.67 -27.60 5.23
N GLU A 46 -28.35 -26.31 5.27
CA GLU A 46 -28.68 -25.38 4.19
C GLU A 46 -27.55 -25.42 3.15
N ALA A 47 -27.91 -25.63 1.88
CA ALA A 47 -27.01 -25.45 0.75
C ALA A 47 -27.63 -24.49 -0.27
N VAL A 48 -26.82 -23.67 -0.92
CA VAL A 48 -27.27 -22.78 -1.99
C VAL A 48 -27.11 -23.51 -3.32
N VAL A 49 -28.21 -23.77 -4.01
CA VAL A 49 -28.24 -24.38 -5.35
C VAL A 49 -28.94 -23.41 -6.28
N ASN A 50 -28.24 -22.92 -7.32
CA ASN A 50 -28.76 -21.94 -8.27
C ASN A 50 -29.40 -20.71 -7.58
N ASP A 51 -28.64 -20.07 -6.68
CA ASP A 51 -29.09 -18.91 -5.88
C ASP A 51 -30.33 -19.13 -4.99
N THR A 52 -30.72 -20.39 -4.78
CA THR A 52 -31.84 -20.78 -3.91
C THR A 52 -31.34 -21.62 -2.73
N SER A 53 -31.73 -21.26 -1.50
CA SER A 53 -31.44 -22.06 -0.32
C SER A 53 -32.30 -23.33 -0.31
N VAL A 54 -31.65 -24.50 -0.29
CA VAL A 54 -32.27 -25.82 -0.16
C VAL A 54 -31.83 -26.44 1.16
N TYR A 55 -32.77 -26.98 1.92
CA TYR A 55 -32.51 -27.67 3.19
C TYR A 55 -32.52 -29.19 2.98
N TYR A 56 -31.46 -29.85 3.43
CA TYR A 56 -31.36 -31.31 3.44
C TYR A 56 -31.55 -31.80 4.88
N ASP A 57 -32.53 -32.68 5.07
CA ASP A 57 -32.74 -33.42 6.31
C ASP A 57 -31.87 -34.69 6.31
N ASP A 58 -31.20 -34.97 7.43
CA ASP A 58 -30.35 -36.14 7.64
C ASP A 58 -29.39 -36.48 6.46
N PRO A 59 -28.54 -35.52 6.01
CA PRO A 59 -27.83 -35.60 4.72
C PRO A 59 -26.67 -36.62 4.64
N GLY A 60 -26.30 -37.28 5.74
CA GLY A 60 -25.10 -38.13 5.80
C GLY A 60 -25.32 -39.47 6.49
N SER A 61 -24.33 -40.35 6.36
CA SER A 61 -24.40 -41.73 6.85
C SER A 61 -24.10 -41.89 8.33
N ILE A 62 -23.38 -40.93 8.94
CA ILE A 62 -23.15 -40.88 10.39
C ILE A 62 -24.07 -39.82 10.96
N ARG A 63 -24.97 -40.24 11.84
CA ARG A 63 -25.95 -39.33 12.44
C ARG A 63 -25.38 -38.65 13.69
N PRO A 64 -25.46 -37.31 13.80
CA PRO A 64 -25.18 -36.63 15.06
C PRO A 64 -26.25 -36.96 16.09
N ARG A 65 -25.88 -36.95 17.38
CA ARG A 65 -26.80 -37.14 18.51
C ARG A 65 -27.11 -35.84 19.23
N TYR A 66 -26.24 -34.84 19.09
CA TYR A 66 -26.36 -33.56 19.74
C TYR A 66 -26.07 -32.41 18.75
N ALA A 67 -26.62 -31.24 19.05
CA ALA A 67 -26.21 -29.97 18.45
C ALA A 67 -25.90 -28.98 19.58
N ALA A 68 -24.71 -28.40 19.54
CA ALA A 68 -24.37 -27.25 20.37
C ALA A 68 -24.82 -25.97 19.67
N GLN A 69 -25.76 -25.25 20.27
CA GLN A 69 -26.21 -23.94 19.81
C GLN A 69 -25.35 -22.85 20.43
N LEU A 70 -24.67 -22.08 19.57
CA LEU A 70 -23.99 -20.84 19.90
C LEU A 70 -24.86 -19.67 19.42
N ILE A 71 -25.27 -18.80 20.33
CA ILE A 71 -25.99 -17.56 20.00
C ILE A 71 -24.98 -16.42 20.03
N LEU A 72 -24.59 -15.92 18.86
CA LEU A 72 -23.51 -14.94 18.70
C LEU A 72 -24.02 -13.62 18.10
N PRO A 73 -23.47 -12.46 18.51
CA PRO A 73 -23.84 -11.18 17.90
C PRO A 73 -23.47 -11.16 16.42
N ARG A 74 -24.31 -10.52 15.61
CA ARG A 74 -24.02 -10.26 14.19
C ARG A 74 -22.87 -9.25 14.11
N HIS A 75 -21.66 -9.73 13.87
CA HIS A 75 -20.50 -8.89 13.62
C HIS A 75 -20.15 -8.81 12.14
N SER A 76 -19.66 -7.65 11.70
CA SER A 76 -19.29 -7.38 10.30
C SER A 76 -18.10 -8.20 9.80
N TRP A 77 -17.19 -8.61 10.69
CA TRP A 77 -16.04 -9.46 10.35
C TRP A 77 -16.32 -10.96 10.55
N PHE A 78 -17.50 -11.30 11.09
CA PHE A 78 -17.91 -12.66 11.31
C PHE A 78 -18.59 -13.20 10.05
N ASN A 79 -17.98 -14.22 9.43
CA ASN A 79 -18.63 -14.98 8.36
C ASN A 79 -19.19 -16.28 8.92
N SER A 80 -20.52 -16.41 8.85
CA SER A 80 -21.23 -17.55 9.39
C SER A 80 -20.87 -18.88 8.71
N THR A 81 -20.42 -18.86 7.44
CA THR A 81 -20.06 -20.08 6.71
C THR A 81 -18.74 -20.72 7.18
N TRP A 82 -17.92 -20.04 7.98
CA TRP A 82 -16.57 -20.51 8.34
C TRP A 82 -16.41 -20.96 9.79
N VAL A 83 -17.50 -21.00 10.57
CA VAL A 83 -17.41 -21.36 12.00
C VAL A 83 -16.90 -22.79 12.20
N LEU A 84 -17.30 -23.72 11.34
CA LEU A 84 -16.81 -25.09 11.39
C LEU A 84 -15.31 -25.16 11.10
N GLU A 85 -14.83 -24.40 10.11
CA GLU A 85 -13.41 -24.33 9.77
C GLU A 85 -12.59 -23.76 10.93
N LEU A 86 -13.09 -22.70 11.57
CA LEU A 86 -12.47 -22.12 12.78
C LEU A 86 -12.41 -23.13 13.93
N ALA A 87 -13.49 -23.89 14.16
CA ALA A 87 -13.52 -24.94 15.16
C ALA A 87 -12.49 -26.03 14.85
N MET A 88 -12.42 -26.49 13.59
CA MET A 88 -11.50 -27.56 13.18
C MET A 88 -10.02 -27.16 13.20
N ASN A 89 -9.73 -25.87 13.04
CA ASN A 89 -8.38 -25.33 13.15
C ASN A 89 -7.92 -25.07 14.60
N SER A 90 -8.83 -25.14 15.59
CA SER A 90 -8.46 -25.03 17.00
C SER A 90 -7.69 -26.28 17.46
N PRO A 91 -6.66 -26.15 18.30
CA PRO A 91 -6.00 -27.30 18.94
C PRO A 91 -6.97 -28.22 19.70
N LEU A 92 -8.12 -27.68 20.15
CA LEU A 92 -9.15 -28.46 20.82
C LEU A 92 -9.80 -29.51 19.92
N ALA A 93 -9.84 -29.30 18.60
CA ALA A 93 -10.39 -30.27 17.64
C ALA A 93 -9.61 -31.60 17.62
N GLN A 94 -8.35 -31.61 18.10
CA GLN A 94 -7.58 -32.85 18.22
C GLN A 94 -8.22 -33.85 19.20
N LYS A 95 -8.95 -33.33 20.20
CA LYS A 95 -9.64 -34.11 21.25
C LYS A 95 -10.96 -34.73 20.79
N LEU A 96 -11.45 -34.38 19.59
CA LEU A 96 -12.67 -34.96 19.04
C LEU A 96 -12.52 -36.48 18.88
N SER A 97 -13.61 -37.19 19.14
CA SER A 97 -13.68 -38.64 18.98
C SER A 97 -13.44 -39.05 17.51
N PRO A 98 -12.97 -40.29 17.24
CA PRO A 98 -12.83 -40.79 15.88
C PRO A 98 -14.14 -40.72 15.08
N ALA A 99 -15.27 -41.07 15.72
CA ALA A 99 -16.59 -41.00 15.12
C ALA A 99 -16.98 -39.55 14.75
N GLN A 100 -16.64 -38.58 15.60
CA GLN A 100 -16.87 -37.17 15.28
C GLN A 100 -16.02 -36.70 14.10
N LYS A 101 -14.76 -37.11 14.02
CA LYS A 101 -13.89 -36.75 12.89
C LYS A 101 -14.40 -37.33 11.57
N GLU A 102 -14.87 -38.58 11.59
CA GLU A 102 -15.49 -39.24 10.44
C GLU A 102 -16.81 -38.56 10.03
N PHE A 103 -17.64 -38.16 11.00
CA PHE A 103 -18.84 -37.37 10.76
C PHE A 103 -18.53 -36.03 10.07
N LEU A 104 -17.58 -35.27 10.61
CA LEU A 104 -17.23 -33.95 10.07
C LEU A 104 -16.60 -34.03 8.67
N ALA A 105 -15.95 -35.13 8.32
CA ALA A 105 -15.42 -35.38 6.97
C ALA A 105 -16.51 -35.46 5.90
N GLN A 106 -17.78 -35.68 6.28
CA GLN A 106 -18.93 -35.66 5.36
C GLN A 106 -19.38 -34.25 4.97
N GLY A 107 -18.87 -33.20 5.64
CA GLY A 107 -19.14 -31.79 5.30
C GLY A 107 -20.42 -31.21 5.91
N PHE A 108 -21.13 -31.95 6.77
CA PHE A 108 -22.46 -31.61 7.30
C PHE A 108 -22.45 -31.24 8.79
N GLY A 109 -21.37 -30.62 9.26
CA GLY A 109 -21.11 -30.40 10.69
C GLY A 109 -21.70 -29.11 11.29
N THR A 110 -22.25 -28.21 10.48
CA THR A 110 -22.72 -26.90 10.95
C THR A 110 -23.98 -26.44 10.24
N ARG A 111 -24.86 -25.75 10.97
CA ARG A 111 -25.99 -25.00 10.43
C ARG A 111 -26.00 -23.60 11.01
N VAL A 112 -26.22 -22.60 10.17
CA VAL A 112 -26.39 -21.22 10.59
C VAL A 112 -27.85 -20.87 10.41
N ASP A 113 -28.52 -20.52 11.50
CA ASP A 113 -29.86 -19.99 11.47
C ASP A 113 -29.81 -18.46 11.61
N LYS A 114 -30.09 -17.78 10.48
CA LYS A 114 -30.18 -16.32 10.41
C LYS A 114 -31.59 -15.81 10.72
N SER A 115 -32.59 -16.69 10.67
CA SER A 115 -34.00 -16.41 10.92
C SER A 115 -34.39 -16.54 12.39
N ALA A 116 -33.75 -17.44 13.15
CA ALA A 116 -34.02 -17.69 14.56
C ALA A 116 -33.41 -16.65 15.52
N ALA A 117 -33.33 -15.39 15.09
CA ALA A 117 -33.01 -14.29 15.97
C ALA A 117 -34.23 -13.94 16.83
N ASN A 118 -34.59 -14.81 17.79
CA ASN A 118 -35.45 -14.41 18.92
C ASN A 118 -34.82 -13.23 19.69
N ILE A 119 -33.51 -13.00 19.47
CA ILE A 119 -32.74 -11.87 19.98
C ILE A 119 -32.28 -11.02 18.77
N PRO A 120 -32.76 -9.77 18.63
CA PRO A 120 -32.35 -8.88 17.55
C PRO A 120 -30.81 -8.74 17.48
N ASN A 121 -30.25 -8.76 16.26
CA ASN A 121 -28.81 -8.66 15.99
C ASN A 121 -27.96 -9.86 16.46
N TYR A 122 -28.53 -11.05 16.60
CA TYR A 122 -27.77 -12.29 16.82
C TYR A 122 -27.96 -13.31 15.68
N TYR A 123 -27.06 -14.27 15.61
CA TYR A 123 -27.16 -15.49 14.82
C TYR A 123 -27.15 -16.71 15.74
N SER A 124 -27.92 -17.73 15.39
CA SER A 124 -27.84 -19.04 16.03
C SER A 124 -26.99 -19.96 15.15
N ILE A 125 -25.97 -20.57 15.73
CA ILE A 125 -25.09 -21.50 15.03
C ILE A 125 -25.21 -22.84 15.73
N TYR A 126 -25.53 -23.87 14.98
CA TYR A 126 -25.64 -25.24 15.46
C TYR A 126 -24.42 -26.01 15.00
N LEU A 127 -23.63 -26.50 15.95
CA LEU A 127 -22.49 -27.39 15.71
C LEU A 127 -22.92 -28.82 16.05
N TYR A 128 -23.03 -29.66 15.02
CA TYR A 128 -23.53 -31.02 15.17
C TYR A 128 -22.42 -31.96 15.66
N ALA A 129 -22.79 -32.86 16.57
CA ALA A 129 -21.86 -33.81 17.16
C ALA A 129 -22.48 -35.18 17.46
N VAL A 130 -21.67 -36.24 17.40
CA VAL A 130 -22.07 -37.63 17.65
C VAL A 130 -22.19 -37.97 19.14
N SER A 131 -21.62 -37.14 20.02
CA SER A 131 -21.70 -37.27 21.48
C SER A 131 -21.80 -35.92 22.16
N GLU A 132 -22.26 -35.90 23.42
CA GLU A 132 -22.33 -34.68 24.23
C GLU A 132 -20.95 -34.05 24.43
N GLU A 133 -19.93 -34.86 24.70
CA GLU A 133 -18.56 -34.37 24.91
C GLU A 133 -17.99 -33.77 23.62
N ASP A 134 -18.22 -34.41 22.47
CA ASP A 134 -17.84 -33.84 21.18
C ASP A 134 -18.55 -32.51 20.91
N ALA A 135 -19.81 -32.36 21.30
CA ALA A 135 -20.55 -31.10 21.18
C ALA A 135 -19.89 -29.99 22.03
N LYS A 136 -19.49 -30.31 23.26
CA LYS A 136 -18.77 -29.38 24.15
C LYS A 136 -17.41 -28.98 23.59
N ILE A 137 -16.65 -29.94 23.06
CA ILE A 137 -15.35 -29.68 22.42
C ILE A 137 -15.54 -28.78 21.19
N MET A 138 -16.51 -29.08 20.33
CA MET A 138 -16.81 -28.27 19.14
C MET A 138 -17.17 -26.84 19.48
N ALA A 139 -18.01 -26.62 20.49
CA ALA A 139 -18.39 -25.27 20.95
C ALA A 139 -17.18 -24.49 21.49
N ARG A 140 -16.36 -25.11 22.34
CA ARG A 140 -15.13 -24.49 22.87
C ARG A 140 -14.14 -24.17 21.75
N ALA A 141 -13.94 -25.11 20.82
CA ALA A 141 -13.06 -24.96 19.67
C ALA A 141 -13.49 -23.80 18.76
N ALA A 142 -14.80 -23.67 18.49
CA ALA A 142 -15.34 -22.56 17.72
C ALA A 142 -15.09 -21.21 18.39
N MET A 143 -15.33 -21.10 19.71
CA MET A 143 -15.08 -19.86 20.45
C MET A 143 -13.60 -19.49 20.53
N ASP A 144 -12.71 -20.48 20.69
CA ASP A 144 -11.27 -20.28 20.65
C ASP A 144 -10.81 -19.75 19.28
N GLY A 145 -11.28 -20.36 18.19
CA GLY A 145 -10.99 -19.92 16.82
C GLY A 145 -11.49 -18.50 16.54
N LEU A 146 -12.71 -18.19 16.97
CA LEU A 146 -13.30 -16.85 16.84
C LEU A 146 -12.55 -15.78 17.66
N THR A 147 -12.13 -16.12 18.88
CA THR A 147 -11.32 -15.25 19.73
C THR A 147 -9.97 -14.96 19.11
N THR A 148 -9.30 -16.00 18.61
CA THR A 148 -8.03 -15.87 17.90
C THR A 148 -8.16 -14.98 16.66
N LEU A 149 -9.22 -15.16 15.88
CA LEU A 149 -9.49 -14.34 14.70
C LEU A 149 -9.74 -12.86 15.07
N ALA A 150 -10.57 -12.60 16.09
CA ALA A 150 -10.84 -11.26 16.59
C ALA A 150 -9.55 -10.54 17.01
N ARG A 151 -8.73 -11.21 17.83
CA ARG A 151 -7.41 -10.69 18.27
C ARG A 151 -6.48 -10.40 17.09
N LYS A 152 -6.41 -11.30 16.10
CA LYS A 152 -5.59 -11.11 14.89
C LYS A 152 -6.06 -9.91 14.07
N ASN A 153 -7.36 -9.75 13.91
CA ASN A 153 -7.96 -8.63 13.17
C ASN A 153 -7.72 -7.30 13.90
N LEU A 154 -7.93 -7.26 15.22
CA LEU A 154 -7.62 -6.08 16.03
C LEU A 154 -6.14 -5.71 15.93
N ALA A 155 -5.23 -6.67 16.13
CA ALA A 155 -3.79 -6.44 16.01
C ALA A 155 -3.40 -5.91 14.62
N THR A 156 -4.02 -6.44 13.57
CA THR A 156 -3.79 -5.97 12.19
C THR A 156 -4.31 -4.55 12.00
N GLY A 157 -5.51 -4.24 12.52
CA GLY A 157 -6.08 -2.90 12.49
C GLY A 157 -5.23 -1.87 13.23
N LEU A 158 -4.71 -2.23 14.41
CA LEU A 158 -3.82 -1.37 15.21
C LEU A 158 -2.46 -1.16 14.53
N ARG A 159 -1.86 -2.20 13.95
CA ARG A 159 -0.64 -2.05 13.13
C ARG A 159 -0.87 -1.16 11.91
N GLY A 160 -2.01 -1.31 11.24
CA GLY A 160 -2.38 -0.47 10.10
C GLY A 160 -2.51 1.00 10.50
N TRP A 161 -3.08 1.27 11.68
CA TRP A 161 -3.15 2.62 12.25
C TRP A 161 -1.76 3.21 12.54
N GLU A 162 -0.88 2.43 13.17
CA GLU A 162 0.48 2.89 13.48
C GLU A 162 1.30 3.17 12.21
N LYS A 163 1.21 2.29 11.21
CA LYS A 163 1.83 2.51 9.90
C LYS A 163 1.31 3.79 9.25
N TRP A 164 -0.01 4.00 9.28
CA TRP A 164 -0.60 5.23 8.75
C TRP A 164 -0.06 6.48 9.45
N LYS A 165 0.11 6.48 10.78
CA LYS A 165 0.74 7.60 11.50
C LYS A 165 2.18 7.86 11.07
N GLN A 166 2.97 6.80 10.85
CA GLN A 166 4.34 6.93 10.35
C GLN A 166 4.40 7.53 8.94
N ASP A 167 3.50 7.11 8.06
CA ASP A 167 3.40 7.64 6.69
C ASP A 167 2.88 9.10 6.68
N PHE A 168 2.00 9.45 7.61
CA PHE A 168 1.54 10.82 7.84
C PHE A 168 2.68 11.74 8.30
N GLU A 169 3.46 11.32 9.31
CA GLU A 169 4.61 12.11 9.78
C GLU A 169 5.72 12.23 8.72
N ARG A 170 5.90 11.19 7.89
CA ARG A 170 6.77 11.28 6.72
C ARG A 170 6.29 12.34 5.73
N SER A 171 4.99 12.34 5.43
CA SER A 171 4.37 13.33 4.53
C SER A 171 4.55 14.76 5.05
N ARG A 172 4.47 14.97 6.39
CA ARG A 172 4.76 16.28 7.01
C ARG A 172 6.20 16.74 6.78
N ARG A 173 7.17 15.84 6.95
CA ARG A 173 8.59 16.17 6.67
C ARG A 173 8.83 16.46 5.20
N GLU A 174 8.32 15.62 4.32
CA GLU A 174 8.45 15.80 2.87
C GLU A 174 7.83 17.11 2.38
N LEU A 175 6.71 17.56 2.98
CA LEU A 175 6.12 18.87 2.66
C LEU A 175 7.12 20.01 2.94
N VAL A 176 7.76 20.00 4.11
CA VAL A 176 8.73 21.05 4.49
C VAL A 176 9.91 21.05 3.52
N GLU A 177 10.43 19.86 3.19
CA GLU A 177 11.54 19.71 2.24
C GLU A 177 11.17 20.22 0.85
N LYS A 178 9.98 19.86 0.34
CA LYS A 178 9.49 20.31 -0.97
C LYS A 178 9.23 21.81 -1.01
N GLN A 179 8.68 22.38 0.06
CA GLN A 179 8.50 23.84 0.16
C GLN A 179 9.85 24.57 0.14
N GLU A 180 10.86 24.03 0.81
CA GLU A 180 12.21 24.61 0.80
C GLU A 180 12.90 24.44 -0.57
N GLN A 181 12.68 23.31 -1.25
CA GLN A 181 13.13 23.12 -2.64
C GLN A 181 12.46 24.12 -3.58
N LEU A 182 11.15 24.35 -3.47
CA LEU A 182 10.44 25.30 -4.31
C LEU A 182 10.99 26.72 -4.14
N LYS A 183 11.26 27.15 -2.90
CA LYS A 183 11.89 28.45 -2.62
C LYS A 183 13.26 28.63 -3.28
N LYS A 184 13.98 27.54 -3.56
CA LYS A 184 15.29 27.56 -4.23
C LYS A 184 15.15 27.51 -5.76
N VAL A 185 14.31 26.61 -6.26
CA VAL A 185 14.13 26.35 -7.70
C VAL A 185 13.40 27.50 -8.37
N GLU A 186 12.36 28.05 -7.74
CA GLU A 186 11.51 29.05 -8.37
C GLU A 186 12.26 30.34 -8.77
N PRO A 187 13.08 30.97 -7.90
CA PRO A 187 13.87 32.13 -8.32
C PRO A 187 14.90 31.81 -9.41
N GLN A 188 15.49 30.61 -9.39
CA GLN A 188 16.44 30.18 -10.42
C GLN A 188 15.76 30.04 -11.78
N TYR A 189 14.60 29.38 -11.80
CA TYR A 189 13.77 29.26 -13.00
C TYR A 189 13.32 30.64 -13.50
N ASP A 190 12.77 31.50 -12.64
CA ASP A 190 12.24 32.79 -13.05
C ASP A 190 13.34 33.69 -13.63
N ASN A 191 14.54 33.69 -13.03
CA ASN A 191 15.70 34.42 -13.56
C ASN A 191 16.11 33.88 -14.95
N LEU A 192 16.21 32.56 -15.08
CA LEU A 192 16.62 31.93 -16.32
C LEU A 192 15.59 32.16 -17.43
N LYS A 193 14.30 32.05 -17.11
CA LYS A 193 13.19 32.36 -18.01
C LYS A 193 13.25 33.80 -18.50
N MET A 194 13.44 34.76 -17.59
CA MET A 194 13.55 36.18 -17.97
C MET A 194 14.73 36.43 -18.92
N ARG A 195 15.82 35.67 -18.77
CA ARG A 195 17.01 35.82 -19.62
C ARG A 195 16.85 35.17 -21.00
N LEU A 196 16.27 33.97 -21.05
CA LEU A 196 16.18 33.18 -22.29
C LEU A 196 14.89 33.46 -23.07
N HIS A 197 13.77 33.55 -22.37
CA HIS A 197 12.41 33.58 -22.94
C HIS A 197 11.57 34.73 -22.36
N PRO A 198 12.03 36.00 -22.45
CA PRO A 198 11.33 37.13 -21.85
C PRO A 198 9.93 37.32 -22.44
N GLY A 199 8.95 37.54 -21.56
CA GLY A 199 7.57 37.85 -21.97
C GLY A 199 6.71 36.65 -22.39
N LEU A 200 7.28 35.45 -22.47
CA LEU A 200 6.53 34.24 -22.79
C LEU A 200 5.84 33.64 -21.55
N GLY A 201 4.67 33.04 -21.75
CA GLY A 201 4.03 32.15 -20.78
C GLY A 201 4.87 30.90 -20.54
N ASP A 202 4.68 30.25 -19.39
CA ASP A 202 5.49 29.08 -18.99
C ASP A 202 5.45 27.94 -20.03
N ASP A 203 4.26 27.54 -20.48
CA ASP A 203 4.12 26.43 -21.42
C ASP A 203 4.69 26.77 -22.82
N ASN A 204 4.50 28.01 -23.28
CA ASN A 204 5.08 28.48 -24.55
C ASN A 204 6.61 28.56 -24.48
N ALA A 205 7.16 28.98 -23.34
CA ALA A 205 8.60 29.02 -23.13
C ALA A 205 9.20 27.60 -23.08
N GLU A 206 8.53 26.64 -22.44
CA GLU A 206 8.94 25.23 -22.45
C GLU A 206 8.95 24.66 -23.87
N GLN A 207 7.88 24.88 -24.63
CA GLN A 207 7.80 24.40 -26.01
C GLN A 207 8.94 24.97 -26.86
N LEU A 208 9.16 26.29 -26.80
CA LEU A 208 10.24 26.95 -27.53
C LEU A 208 11.62 26.42 -27.12
N ALA A 209 11.87 26.22 -25.83
CA ALA A 209 13.13 25.65 -25.34
C ALA A 209 13.38 24.24 -25.92
N ARG A 210 12.35 23.38 -25.95
CA ARG A 210 12.45 22.03 -26.53
C ARG A 210 12.70 22.08 -28.04
N GLU A 211 12.03 22.97 -28.76
CA GLU A 211 12.25 23.18 -30.19
C GLU A 211 13.68 23.67 -30.48
N LEU A 212 14.17 24.64 -29.70
CA LEU A 212 15.55 25.13 -29.81
C LEU A 212 16.57 24.03 -29.51
N ILE A 213 16.37 23.22 -28.47
CA ILE A 213 17.24 22.07 -28.19
C ILE A 213 17.30 21.13 -29.40
N PHE A 214 16.15 20.82 -30.00
CA PHE A 214 16.08 19.97 -31.18
C PHE A 214 16.82 20.58 -32.38
N GLN A 215 16.58 21.85 -32.68
CA GLN A 215 17.23 22.56 -33.79
C GLN A 215 18.74 22.67 -33.59
N MET A 216 19.19 23.04 -32.39
CA MET A 216 20.60 23.17 -32.05
C MET A 216 21.33 21.83 -32.07
N ASN A 217 20.69 20.73 -31.68
CA ASN A 217 21.27 19.40 -31.84
C ASN A 217 21.46 19.04 -33.32
N LYS A 218 20.47 19.34 -34.18
CA LYS A 218 20.56 19.10 -35.62
C LYS A 218 21.70 19.91 -36.26
N GLU A 219 21.79 21.20 -35.92
CA GLU A 219 22.85 22.08 -36.42
C GLU A 219 24.22 21.66 -35.88
N GLY A 220 24.31 21.30 -34.60
CA GLY A 220 25.53 20.76 -33.99
C GLY A 220 26.05 19.52 -34.71
N ASN A 221 25.17 18.57 -35.02
CA ASN A 221 25.55 17.38 -35.79
C ASN A 221 26.04 17.71 -37.20
N THR A 222 25.44 18.72 -37.84
CA THR A 222 25.87 19.18 -39.17
C THR A 222 27.25 19.80 -39.09
N LEU A 223 27.49 20.67 -38.10
CA LEU A 223 28.81 21.26 -37.85
C LEU A 223 29.87 20.21 -37.52
N ASP A 224 29.53 19.14 -36.80
CA ASP A 224 30.47 18.07 -36.48
C ASP A 224 30.95 17.34 -37.76
N ILE A 225 30.09 17.17 -38.75
CA ILE A 225 30.45 16.63 -40.08
C ILE A 225 31.35 17.60 -40.83
N GLU A 226 31.01 18.89 -40.86
CA GLU A 226 31.81 19.92 -41.54
C GLU A 226 33.21 20.05 -40.92
N LEU A 227 33.28 20.08 -39.58
CA LEU A 227 34.54 20.10 -38.83
C LEU A 227 35.41 18.88 -39.14
N ALA A 228 34.83 17.68 -39.21
CA ALA A 228 35.55 16.48 -39.61
C ALA A 228 36.09 16.59 -41.04
N GLY A 229 35.30 17.14 -41.96
CA GLY A 229 35.69 17.39 -43.35
C GLY A 229 36.87 18.36 -43.48
N ILE A 230 36.83 19.50 -42.78
CA ILE A 230 37.94 20.48 -42.79
C ILE A 230 39.21 19.89 -42.16
N ARG A 231 39.08 19.17 -41.05
CA ARG A 231 40.23 18.49 -40.41
C ARG A 231 40.88 17.48 -41.35
N ALA A 232 40.09 16.71 -42.10
CA ALA A 232 40.60 15.78 -43.10
C ALA A 232 41.31 16.52 -44.26
N LYS A 233 40.74 17.63 -44.76
CA LYS A 233 41.39 18.45 -45.80
C LYS A 233 42.73 19.03 -45.31
N LEU A 234 42.78 19.56 -44.09
CA LEU A 234 44.00 20.08 -43.48
C LEU A 234 45.06 19.00 -43.34
N GLN A 235 44.68 17.79 -42.91
CA GLN A 235 45.60 16.66 -42.82
C GLN A 235 46.22 16.32 -44.19
N ILE A 236 45.40 16.25 -45.24
CA ILE A 236 45.90 15.99 -46.60
C ILE A 236 46.86 17.10 -47.05
N ILE A 237 46.52 18.37 -46.82
CA ILE A 237 47.40 19.50 -47.17
C ILE A 237 48.74 19.37 -46.44
N ASP A 238 48.72 19.11 -45.13
CA ASP A 238 49.94 18.95 -44.33
C ASP A 238 50.78 17.74 -44.78
N ASP A 239 50.15 16.63 -45.18
CA ASP A 239 50.83 15.45 -45.72
C ASP A 239 51.51 15.74 -47.06
N TYR A 240 50.85 16.47 -47.97
CA TYR A 240 51.46 16.88 -49.23
C TYR A 240 52.62 17.84 -49.00
N ARG A 241 52.47 18.84 -48.11
CA ARG A 241 53.51 19.82 -47.79
C ARG A 241 54.80 19.23 -47.25
N ARG A 242 54.76 18.04 -46.64
CA ARG A 242 55.93 17.34 -46.10
C ARG A 242 56.78 16.65 -47.17
N ARG A 243 56.33 16.61 -48.42
CA ARG A 243 57.10 16.02 -49.53
C ARG A 243 58.28 16.91 -49.93
N SER A 244 59.44 16.30 -50.14
CA SER A 244 60.69 17.00 -50.44
C SER A 244 60.88 17.38 -51.91
N ASP A 245 59.99 16.91 -52.79
CA ASP A 245 60.03 17.10 -54.26
C ASP A 245 59.02 18.13 -54.77
N LEU A 246 58.45 18.96 -53.90
CA LEU A 246 57.47 19.97 -54.27
C LEU A 246 58.09 21.19 -54.96
N ASP A 247 57.52 21.59 -56.09
CA ASP A 247 57.80 22.90 -56.71
C ASP A 247 57.35 24.05 -55.80
N LYS A 248 58.07 25.17 -55.85
CA LYS A 248 57.82 26.34 -55.00
C LYS A 248 56.40 26.88 -55.17
N ASN A 249 55.90 26.96 -56.40
CA ASN A 249 54.55 27.48 -56.65
C ASN A 249 53.47 26.56 -56.05
N VAL A 250 53.72 25.24 -56.03
CA VAL A 250 52.82 24.26 -55.41
C VAL A 250 52.87 24.39 -53.90
N SER A 251 54.06 24.60 -53.31
CA SER A 251 54.24 24.83 -51.88
C SER A 251 53.51 26.09 -51.40
N ASP A 252 53.68 27.22 -52.09
CA ASP A 252 53.02 28.49 -51.75
C ASP A 252 51.48 28.37 -51.86
N ARG A 253 50.98 27.63 -52.87
CA ARG A 253 49.54 27.35 -53.03
C ARG A 253 48.99 26.49 -51.91
N LEU A 254 49.71 25.46 -51.48
CA LEU A 254 49.30 24.60 -50.37
C LEU A 254 49.28 25.38 -49.03
N GLU A 255 50.21 26.31 -48.82
CA GLU A 255 50.19 27.17 -47.64
C GLU A 255 48.99 28.14 -47.65
N ALA A 256 48.68 28.76 -48.79
CA ALA A 256 47.48 29.59 -48.92
C ALA A 256 46.19 28.80 -48.60
N MET A 257 46.04 27.61 -49.21
CA MET A 257 44.89 26.72 -48.93
C MET A 257 44.82 26.31 -47.46
N ARG A 258 45.97 26.07 -46.81
CA ARG A 258 46.03 25.73 -45.39
C ARG A 258 45.53 26.87 -44.51
N ILE A 259 45.97 28.10 -44.79
CA ILE A 259 45.53 29.29 -44.06
C ILE A 259 44.01 29.45 -44.19
N ASP A 260 43.47 29.33 -45.40
CA ASP A 260 42.03 29.43 -45.64
C ASP A 260 41.24 28.37 -44.84
N GLN A 261 41.70 27.12 -44.87
CA GLN A 261 41.05 26.03 -44.13
C GLN A 261 41.17 26.19 -42.60
N LEU A 262 42.27 26.77 -42.09
CA LEU A 262 42.41 27.07 -40.65
C LEU A 262 41.47 28.19 -40.19
N ILE A 263 41.26 29.22 -41.02
CA ILE A 263 40.28 30.28 -40.74
C ILE A 263 38.87 29.71 -40.70
N GLU A 264 38.52 28.87 -41.68
CA GLU A 264 37.23 28.19 -41.75
C GLU A 264 37.02 27.28 -40.52
N LEU A 265 38.04 26.48 -40.15
CA LEU A 265 38.01 25.64 -38.95
C LEU A 265 37.71 26.45 -37.69
N SER A 266 38.44 27.56 -37.47
CA SER A 266 38.25 28.41 -36.29
C SER A 266 36.83 28.98 -36.22
N SER A 267 36.25 29.35 -37.36
CA SER A 267 34.86 29.83 -37.44
C SER A 267 33.85 28.74 -37.05
N LEU A 268 34.01 27.53 -37.59
CA LEU A 268 33.11 26.41 -37.27
C LEU A 268 33.23 25.98 -35.80
N GLU A 269 34.44 25.96 -35.24
CA GLU A 269 34.66 25.63 -33.82
C GLU A 269 34.00 26.67 -32.90
N ALA A 270 34.05 27.96 -33.27
CA ALA A 270 33.36 29.01 -32.52
C ALA A 270 31.83 28.83 -32.56
N ARG A 271 31.26 28.47 -33.72
CA ARG A 271 29.83 28.16 -33.85
C ARG A 271 29.45 26.93 -33.03
N ARG A 272 30.25 25.87 -33.06
CA ARG A 272 30.01 24.66 -32.26
C ARG A 272 29.94 24.97 -30.77
N LYS A 273 30.87 25.78 -30.28
CA LYS A 273 30.89 26.24 -28.88
C LYS A 273 29.69 27.12 -28.53
N ALA A 274 29.19 27.92 -29.47
CA ALA A 274 27.97 28.71 -29.26
C ALA A 274 26.74 27.81 -29.12
N ILE A 275 26.60 26.81 -29.99
CA ILE A 275 25.53 25.79 -29.92
C ILE A 275 25.55 25.06 -28.59
N GLU A 276 26.72 24.61 -28.12
CA GLU A 276 26.86 23.95 -26.82
C GLU A 276 26.37 24.80 -25.65
N ARG A 277 26.67 26.11 -25.68
CA ARG A 277 26.21 27.05 -24.64
C ARG A 277 24.70 27.23 -24.66
N ILE A 278 24.10 27.34 -25.84
CA ILE A 278 22.65 27.45 -26.00
C ILE A 278 21.99 26.16 -25.48
N LEU A 279 22.46 24.99 -25.93
CA LEU A 279 21.96 23.70 -25.47
C LEU A 279 22.01 23.55 -23.95
N ALA A 280 23.14 23.86 -23.33
CA ALA A 280 23.29 23.78 -21.88
C ALA A 280 22.29 24.70 -21.14
N ALA A 281 22.09 25.93 -21.64
CA ALA A 281 21.16 26.88 -21.04
C ALA A 281 19.70 26.43 -21.17
N GLU A 282 19.29 25.95 -22.35
CA GLU A 282 17.92 25.49 -22.62
C GLU A 282 17.59 24.18 -21.89
N GLN A 283 18.56 23.28 -21.77
CA GLN A 283 18.41 22.03 -21.00
C GLN A 283 18.22 22.33 -19.52
N GLU A 284 19.02 23.24 -18.96
CA GLU A 284 18.87 23.68 -17.57
C GLU A 284 17.52 24.37 -17.34
N PHE A 285 17.04 25.16 -18.31
CA PHE A 285 15.71 25.75 -18.29
C PHE A 285 14.61 24.69 -18.22
N CYS A 286 14.64 23.69 -19.11
CA CYS A 286 13.66 22.61 -19.12
C CYS A 286 13.69 21.80 -17.82
N ARG A 287 14.88 21.53 -17.26
CA ARG A 287 15.04 20.83 -15.98
C ARG A 287 14.37 21.61 -14.84
N LEU A 288 14.70 22.89 -14.69
CA LEU A 288 14.14 23.75 -13.64
C LEU A 288 12.63 23.95 -13.79
N TYR A 289 12.11 24.06 -15.02
CA TYR A 289 10.68 24.11 -15.27
C TYR A 289 9.98 22.84 -14.77
N GLY A 290 10.52 21.66 -15.13
CA GLY A 290 9.99 20.37 -14.71
C GLY A 290 9.96 20.22 -13.19
N GLU A 291 11.05 20.57 -12.52
CA GLU A 291 11.14 20.55 -11.05
C GLU A 291 10.14 21.52 -10.39
N LYS A 292 10.05 22.76 -10.89
CA LYS A 292 9.08 23.75 -10.39
C LYS A 292 7.65 23.25 -10.55
N LYS A 293 7.32 22.67 -11.70
CA LYS A 293 5.99 22.14 -12.00
C LYS A 293 5.62 20.99 -11.06
N GLU A 294 6.49 19.99 -10.92
CA GLU A 294 6.27 18.87 -10.00
C GLU A 294 6.07 19.37 -8.55
N LEU A 295 6.90 20.31 -8.09
CA LEU A 295 6.78 20.88 -6.75
C LEU A 295 5.44 21.62 -6.57
N ARG A 296 5.02 22.43 -7.56
CA ARG A 296 3.75 23.16 -7.51
C ARG A 296 2.52 22.24 -7.54
N GLU A 297 2.61 21.08 -8.20
CA GLU A 297 1.53 20.08 -8.23
C GLU A 297 1.48 19.24 -6.95
N THR A 298 2.65 18.88 -6.40
CA THR A 298 2.73 17.96 -5.26
C THR A 298 2.47 18.65 -3.91
N ILE A 299 2.95 19.89 -3.71
CA ILE A 299 2.81 20.62 -2.44
C ILE A 299 1.34 20.76 -2.01
N PRO A 300 0.39 21.22 -2.85
CA PRO A 300 -1.02 21.34 -2.46
C PRO A 300 -1.63 20.01 -2.01
N ARG A 301 -1.31 18.91 -2.71
CA ARG A 301 -1.77 17.56 -2.34
C ARG A 301 -1.25 17.14 -0.97
N HIS A 302 0.00 17.44 -0.65
CA HIS A 302 0.55 17.19 0.69
C HIS A 302 -0.12 18.05 1.76
N VAL A 303 -0.41 19.33 1.47
CA VAL A 303 -1.11 20.23 2.40
C VAL A 303 -2.51 19.69 2.72
N GLU A 304 -3.26 19.26 1.72
CA GLU A 304 -4.60 18.67 1.91
C GLU A 304 -4.53 17.36 2.70
N ASN A 305 -3.65 16.44 2.31
CA ASN A 305 -3.45 15.17 3.02
C ASN A 305 -3.07 15.40 4.50
N ILE A 306 -2.26 16.42 4.79
CA ILE A 306 -1.87 16.75 6.15
C ILE A 306 -3.05 17.32 6.93
N ARG A 307 -3.81 18.25 6.35
CA ARG A 307 -5.02 18.80 6.98
C ARG A 307 -6.02 17.70 7.34
N ASP A 308 -6.30 16.80 6.40
CA ASP A 308 -7.26 15.71 6.61
C ASP A 308 -6.71 14.68 7.62
N GLY A 309 -5.40 14.44 7.62
CA GLY A 309 -4.75 13.59 8.61
C GLY A 309 -4.71 14.19 10.01
N GLU A 310 -4.55 15.51 10.17
CA GLU A 310 -4.65 16.19 11.46
C GLU A 310 -6.06 16.05 12.06
N GLU A 311 -7.10 16.19 11.25
CA GLU A 311 -8.48 15.98 11.70
C GLU A 311 -8.70 14.53 12.12
N ARG A 312 -8.15 13.58 11.36
CA ARG A 312 -8.20 12.16 11.71
C ARG A 312 -7.46 11.82 13.01
N LEU A 313 -6.35 12.49 13.30
CA LEU A 313 -5.60 12.34 14.55
C LEU A 313 -6.37 12.89 15.76
N LYS A 314 -7.12 14.00 15.61
CA LYS A 314 -8.00 14.47 16.69
C LYS A 314 -9.06 13.43 17.07
N GLY A 315 -9.56 12.69 16.07
CA GLY A 315 -10.47 11.56 16.25
C GLY A 315 -9.81 10.25 16.69
N GLU A 316 -8.49 10.20 16.91
CA GLU A 316 -7.76 8.96 17.24
C GLU A 316 -8.40 8.18 18.40
N PRO A 317 -8.76 8.78 19.55
CA PRO A 317 -9.32 8.03 20.66
C PRO A 317 -10.60 7.28 20.28
N GLU A 318 -11.48 7.95 19.52
CA GLU A 318 -12.76 7.39 19.09
C GLU A 318 -12.55 6.33 17.98
N ILE A 319 -11.63 6.56 17.03
CA ILE A 319 -11.28 5.57 16.00
C ILE A 319 -10.71 4.29 16.63
N LEU A 320 -9.82 4.43 17.61
CA LEU A 320 -9.22 3.28 18.30
C LEU A 320 -10.25 2.55 19.15
N LYS A 321 -11.15 3.28 19.83
CA LYS A 321 -12.28 2.70 20.56
C LYS A 321 -13.19 1.91 19.63
N GLN A 322 -13.64 2.51 18.53
CA GLN A 322 -14.49 1.85 17.53
C GLN A 322 -13.81 0.61 16.93
N LYS A 323 -12.49 0.64 16.67
CA LYS A 323 -11.75 -0.55 16.21
C LYS A 323 -11.72 -1.67 17.24
N ARG A 324 -11.52 -1.33 18.52
CA ARG A 324 -11.54 -2.31 19.63
C ARG A 324 -12.92 -2.93 19.78
N GLU A 325 -13.97 -2.11 19.75
CA GLU A 325 -15.36 -2.58 19.81
C GLU A 325 -15.73 -3.42 18.58
N ALA A 326 -15.36 -2.95 17.38
CA ALA A 326 -15.63 -3.67 16.14
C ALA A 326 -14.94 -5.02 16.07
N HIS A 327 -13.82 -5.24 16.77
CA HIS A 327 -13.06 -6.50 16.80
C HIS A 327 -12.96 -7.10 18.21
N ALA A 328 -13.93 -6.79 19.07
CA ALA A 328 -14.00 -7.36 20.40
C ALA A 328 -14.14 -8.89 20.31
N THR A 329 -13.56 -9.60 21.27
CA THR A 329 -13.77 -11.04 21.40
C THR A 329 -15.27 -11.32 21.49
N PRO A 330 -15.83 -12.18 20.63
CA PRO A 330 -17.24 -12.46 20.66
C PRO A 330 -17.60 -13.16 21.97
N ARG A 331 -18.74 -12.75 22.55
CA ARG A 331 -19.34 -13.42 23.70
C ARG A 331 -20.62 -14.11 23.25
N ILE A 332 -20.83 -15.33 23.74
CA ILE A 332 -22.09 -16.02 23.53
C ILE A 332 -23.15 -15.34 24.39
N TYR A 333 -24.38 -15.28 23.90
CA TYR A 333 -25.49 -14.75 24.67
C TYR A 333 -25.63 -15.49 26.00
N ASN A 334 -25.61 -14.75 27.11
CA ASN A 334 -25.58 -15.27 28.49
C ASN A 334 -24.44 -16.25 28.80
N ASP A 335 -23.34 -16.21 28.02
CA ASP A 335 -22.17 -17.12 28.16
C ASP A 335 -22.53 -18.62 28.20
N THR A 336 -23.73 -18.97 27.68
CA THR A 336 -24.31 -20.31 27.77
C THR A 336 -24.43 -20.95 26.39
N VAL A 337 -23.95 -22.18 26.27
CA VAL A 337 -24.14 -23.05 25.12
C VAL A 337 -25.29 -24.01 25.41
N ILE A 338 -26.32 -23.99 24.55
CA ILE A 338 -27.44 -24.93 24.69
C ILE A 338 -27.13 -26.19 23.88
N LEU A 339 -27.15 -27.35 24.54
CA LEU A 339 -26.99 -28.65 23.92
C LEU A 339 -28.38 -29.24 23.64
N TYR A 340 -28.74 -29.39 22.38
CA TYR A 340 -29.98 -30.03 21.95
C TYR A 340 -29.72 -31.48 21.56
N PRO A 341 -30.46 -32.45 22.09
CA PRO A 341 -30.54 -33.78 21.49
C PRO A 341 -31.10 -33.69 20.06
N ILE A 342 -30.59 -34.51 19.16
CA ILE A 342 -31.14 -34.64 17.80
C ILE A 342 -32.36 -35.56 17.86
N ALA A 343 -33.48 -35.11 17.28
CA ALA A 343 -34.68 -35.91 17.19
C ALA A 343 -34.39 -37.19 16.38
N ASP A 344 -34.83 -38.34 16.90
CA ASP A 344 -34.86 -39.57 16.13
C ASP A 344 -35.82 -39.36 14.95
N SER A 345 -35.33 -39.45 13.71
CA SER A 345 -36.23 -39.51 12.57
C SER A 345 -37.04 -40.78 12.69
N GLU A 346 -38.35 -40.68 12.83
CA GLU A 346 -39.21 -41.76 12.37
C GLU A 346 -38.86 -41.98 10.90
N VAL A 347 -38.25 -43.12 10.60
CA VAL A 347 -37.94 -43.55 9.23
C VAL A 347 -39.28 -43.64 8.50
N LYS A 348 -39.67 -42.58 7.80
CA LYS A 348 -40.69 -42.68 6.77
C LYS A 348 -39.98 -43.15 5.50
N ASN A 349 -40.00 -44.48 5.35
CA ASN A 349 -39.72 -45.16 4.08
C ASN A 349 -40.56 -44.57 2.94
#